data_AF-A0A3L6P1Y9-F1
#
_entry.id   AF-A0A3L6P1Y9-F1
#
_cell.length_a   1.000
_cell.length_b   1.000
_cell.length_c   1.000
_cell.angle_alpha   90.00
_cell.angle_beta   90.00
_cell.angle_gamma   90.00
#
_symmetry.space_group_name_H-M   'P 1'
#
loop_
_entity.id
_entity.type
_entity.pdbx_description
1 polymer ?
#
loop_
_entity_poly.entity_id
_entity_poly.type
_entity_poly.pdbx_seq_one_letter_code
_entity_poly.pdbx_strand_id
1 'polypeptide(L)'
;MQSVQERKNIIVEAANALMLDVNCSSYPLITSSSTTLVSIISDLTLNPENIIETIGILDALDTFETIKVAVTYKFDGIELEHYPADLDMLARAEVVYHELPGWQKPTTGANTVYGLPKQAR
;
A
#
# COMPACT_ATOMS: atom_id res chain seq x y z
N MET A 1 -18.98 -11.86 -13.69
CA MET A 1 -19.14 -13.14 -12.95
C MET A 1 -19.04 -14.39 -13.83
N GLN A 2 -19.39 -14.32 -15.13
CA GLN A 2 -19.19 -15.44 -16.06
C GLN A 2 -17.70 -15.83 -16.23
N SER A 3 -16.78 -14.86 -16.18
CA SER A 3 -15.32 -15.09 -16.20
C SER A 3 -14.77 -15.83 -14.98
N VAL A 4 -15.37 -15.64 -13.80
CA VAL A 4 -15.02 -16.36 -12.55
C VAL A 4 -15.43 -17.83 -12.67
N GLN A 5 -16.62 -18.09 -13.24
CA GLN A 5 -17.11 -19.44 -13.52
C GLN A 5 -16.26 -20.16 -14.58
N GLU A 6 -15.67 -19.40 -15.51
CA GLU A 6 -14.78 -19.91 -16.57
C GLU A 6 -13.31 -20.09 -16.12
N ARG A 7 -12.98 -19.94 -14.83
CA ARG A 7 -11.60 -20.04 -14.28
C ARG A 7 -10.57 -19.15 -15.01
N LYS A 8 -10.97 -17.97 -15.45
CA LYS A 8 -10.04 -17.01 -16.06
C LYS A 8 -9.32 -16.21 -14.97
N ASN A 9 -8.05 -15.90 -15.19
CA ASN A 9 -7.31 -14.97 -14.33
C ASN A 9 -7.95 -13.58 -14.46
N ILE A 10 -8.29 -12.97 -13.32
CA ILE A 10 -8.91 -11.64 -13.26
C ILE A 10 -7.93 -10.72 -12.55
N ILE A 11 -7.66 -9.57 -13.16
CA ILE A 11 -6.93 -8.48 -12.53
C ILE A 11 -7.96 -7.46 -12.05
N VAL A 12 -7.84 -7.06 -10.79
CA VAL A 12 -8.64 -5.99 -10.20
C VAL A 12 -7.70 -4.84 -9.89
N GLU A 13 -7.97 -3.68 -10.49
CA GLU A 13 -7.21 -2.45 -10.28
C GLU A 13 -7.91 -1.61 -9.19
N ALA A 14 -7.17 -1.24 -8.15
CA ALA A 14 -7.63 -0.29 -7.15
C ALA A 14 -7.45 1.15 -7.65
N ALA A 15 -8.45 2.01 -7.45
CA ALA A 15 -8.43 3.38 -7.94
C ALA A 15 -7.64 4.36 -7.03
N ASN A 16 -7.52 4.04 -5.74
CA ASN A 16 -6.96 4.93 -4.72
C ASN A 16 -6.05 4.15 -3.75
N ALA A 17 -5.19 4.87 -3.03
CA ALA A 17 -4.31 4.31 -2.01
C ALA A 17 -5.05 4.05 -0.68
N LEU A 18 -4.59 3.04 0.06
CA LEU A 18 -5.13 2.66 1.38
C LEU A 18 -5.16 3.82 2.39
N MET A 19 -4.19 4.75 2.30
CA MET A 19 -4.16 5.93 3.16
C MET A 19 -5.23 6.99 2.81
N LEU A 20 -6.07 6.75 1.81
CA LEU A 20 -7.24 7.59 1.53
C LEU A 20 -8.56 6.89 1.93
N ASP A 21 -8.48 5.72 2.57
CA ASP A 21 -9.65 4.93 2.93
C ASP A 21 -10.52 5.63 3.98
N VAL A 22 -11.84 5.53 3.80
CA VAL A 22 -12.83 6.11 4.71
C VAL A 22 -12.84 5.49 6.10
N ASN A 23 -12.44 4.22 6.24
CA ASN A 23 -12.54 3.48 7.50
C ASN A 23 -11.25 3.49 8.31
N CYS A 24 -10.10 3.75 7.69
CA CYS A 24 -8.80 3.57 8.36
C CYS A 24 -7.78 4.70 8.15
N SER A 25 -8.21 5.88 7.69
CA SER A 25 -7.33 7.04 7.53
C SER A 25 -7.85 8.32 8.21
N SER A 26 -7.03 9.38 8.19
CA SER A 26 -7.26 10.64 8.90
C SER A 26 -8.33 11.49 8.21
N TYR A 27 -9.56 11.38 8.68
CA TYR A 27 -10.69 12.20 8.25
C TYR A 27 -10.42 13.71 8.47
N PRO A 28 -10.86 14.62 7.57
CA PRO A 28 -11.63 14.40 6.34
C PRO A 28 -10.80 14.26 5.05
N LEU A 29 -9.47 14.14 5.12
CA LEU A 29 -8.58 14.10 3.94
C LEU A 29 -8.54 12.72 3.27
N ILE A 30 -9.72 12.19 2.95
CA ILE A 30 -9.96 10.82 2.51
C ILE A 30 -10.96 10.79 1.34
N THR A 31 -11.11 9.64 0.70
CA THR A 31 -12.23 9.39 -0.24
C THR A 31 -13.49 8.98 0.53
N SER A 32 -14.67 9.08 -0.11
CA SER A 32 -15.95 8.66 0.47
C SER A 32 -16.23 7.15 0.36
N SER A 33 -15.29 6.38 -0.17
CA SER A 33 -15.41 4.93 -0.35
C SER A 33 -14.24 4.19 0.30
N SER A 34 -14.40 2.88 0.46
CA SER A 34 -13.32 2.01 0.91
C SER A 34 -12.46 1.57 -0.27
N THR A 35 -11.15 1.54 -0.05
CA THR A 35 -10.06 1.15 -0.94
C THR A 35 -9.38 -0.14 -0.45
N THR A 36 -9.81 -0.67 0.69
CA THR A 36 -9.27 -1.90 1.27
C THR A 36 -9.55 -3.13 0.41
N LEU A 37 -8.67 -4.13 0.54
CA LEU A 37 -8.86 -5.46 -0.06
C LEU A 37 -10.19 -6.10 0.37
N VAL A 38 -10.61 -5.87 1.63
CA VAL A 38 -11.86 -6.41 2.18
C VAL A 38 -13.09 -5.89 1.43
N SER A 39 -13.09 -4.62 1.02
CA SER A 39 -14.19 -4.07 0.22
C SER A 39 -14.20 -4.63 -1.19
N ILE A 40 -13.05 -4.82 -1.83
CA ILE A 40 -12.97 -5.49 -3.14
C ILE A 40 -13.57 -6.90 -3.07
N ILE A 41 -13.20 -7.68 -2.04
CA ILE A 41 -13.73 -9.03 -1.81
C ILE A 41 -15.24 -9.00 -1.65
N SER A 42 -15.73 -8.09 -0.80
CA SER A 42 -17.15 -8.01 -0.47
C SER A 42 -17.98 -7.56 -1.67
N ASP A 43 -17.54 -6.49 -2.35
CA ASP A 43 -18.27 -5.86 -3.46
C ASP A 43 -18.31 -6.76 -4.70
N LEU A 44 -17.23 -7.48 -4.98
CA LEU A 44 -17.15 -8.41 -6.11
C LEU A 44 -17.59 -9.83 -5.73
N THR A 45 -17.94 -10.07 -4.47
CA THR A 45 -18.30 -11.39 -3.91
C THR A 45 -17.24 -12.44 -4.26
N LEU A 46 -15.97 -12.10 -4.04
CA LEU A 46 -14.84 -13.00 -4.29
C LEU A 46 -14.62 -13.92 -3.09
N ASN A 47 -14.15 -15.13 -3.34
CA ASN A 47 -13.63 -15.99 -2.28
C ASN A 47 -12.20 -15.50 -1.92
N PRO A 48 -11.92 -15.13 -0.65
CA PRO A 48 -10.58 -14.72 -0.22
C PRO A 48 -9.48 -15.74 -0.56
N GLU A 49 -9.79 -17.04 -0.55
CA GLU A 49 -8.84 -18.11 -0.88
C GLU A 49 -8.36 -18.09 -2.33
N ASN A 50 -9.10 -17.41 -3.22
CA ASN A 50 -8.76 -17.30 -4.63
C ASN A 50 -7.87 -16.06 -4.93
N ILE A 51 -7.52 -15.27 -3.91
CA ILE A 51 -6.60 -14.14 -4.08
C ILE A 51 -5.19 -14.70 -4.03
N ILE A 52 -4.55 -14.71 -5.20
CA ILE A 52 -3.23 -15.31 -5.36
C ILE A 52 -2.16 -14.32 -4.89
N GLU A 53 -2.24 -13.06 -5.33
CA GLU A 53 -1.25 -12.01 -5.02
C GLU A 53 -1.93 -10.64 -4.91
N THR A 54 -1.37 -9.78 -4.04
CA THR A 54 -1.69 -8.34 -3.97
C THR A 54 -0.38 -7.59 -4.16
N ILE A 55 -0.31 -6.76 -5.20
CA ILE A 55 0.93 -6.08 -5.60
C ILE A 55 0.73 -4.58 -5.46
N GLY A 56 1.63 -3.92 -4.72
CA GLY A 56 1.69 -2.46 -4.64
C GLY A 56 2.44 -1.85 -5.82
N ILE A 57 2.28 -0.54 -6.01
CA ILE A 57 3.00 0.23 -7.04
C ILE A 57 4.48 0.31 -6.63
N LEU A 58 5.32 -0.55 -7.22
CA LEU A 58 6.74 -0.67 -6.87
C LEU A 58 7.66 0.13 -7.80
N ASP A 59 7.28 0.28 -9.06
CA ASP A 59 8.02 1.00 -10.11
C ASP A 59 8.22 2.49 -9.81
N ALA A 60 7.31 3.09 -9.03
CA ALA A 60 7.46 4.44 -8.52
C ALA A 60 8.74 4.66 -7.71
N LEU A 61 9.36 3.59 -7.18
CA LEU A 61 10.56 3.64 -6.34
C LEU A 61 11.86 3.35 -7.13
N ASP A 62 11.77 3.08 -8.44
CA ASP A 62 12.88 2.58 -9.25
C ASP A 62 14.11 3.48 -9.34
N THR A 63 13.92 4.80 -9.20
CA THR A 63 14.97 5.79 -9.44
C THR A 63 15.66 6.29 -8.17
N PHE A 64 15.19 5.89 -6.99
CA PHE A 64 15.74 6.37 -5.72
C PHE A 64 17.08 5.69 -5.42
N GLU A 65 18.07 6.47 -5.00
CA GLU A 65 19.32 5.95 -4.43
C GLU A 65 19.13 5.44 -3.00
N THR A 66 18.33 6.16 -2.21
CA THR A 66 17.96 5.82 -0.84
C THR A 66 16.46 5.99 -0.66
N ILE A 67 15.81 4.98 -0.08
CA ILE A 67 14.38 4.97 0.22
C ILE A 67 14.22 5.21 1.72
N LYS A 68 13.44 6.23 2.08
CA LYS A 68 13.11 6.54 3.47
C LYS A 68 11.79 5.88 3.84
N VAL A 69 11.84 4.89 4.72
CA VAL A 69 10.67 4.19 5.24
C VAL A 69 10.31 4.77 6.59
N ALA A 70 9.11 5.35 6.71
CA ALA A 70 8.58 5.79 8.00
C ALA A 70 8.29 4.56 8.87
N VAL A 71 8.96 4.44 10.02
CA VAL A 71 8.82 3.28 10.92
C VAL A 71 8.06 3.61 12.20
N THR A 72 8.10 4.87 12.63
CA THR A 72 7.31 5.35 13.77
C THR A 72 7.04 6.85 13.65
N TYR A 73 6.05 7.30 14.39
CA TYR A 73 5.67 8.70 14.55
C TYR A 73 5.90 9.09 16.01
N LYS A 74 6.37 10.31 16.26
CA LYS A 74 6.50 10.88 17.60
C LYS A 74 5.62 12.09 17.71
N PHE A 75 4.88 12.19 18.81
CA PHE A 75 4.09 13.38 19.11
C PHE A 75 4.38 13.79 20.55
N ASP A 76 4.80 15.05 20.74
CA ASP A 76 5.28 15.59 22.02
C ASP A 76 6.37 14.71 22.68
N GLY A 77 7.26 14.14 21.86
CA GLY A 77 8.35 13.27 22.30
C GLY A 77 7.96 11.82 22.62
N ILE A 78 6.67 11.47 22.53
CA ILE A 78 6.15 10.12 22.77
C ILE A 78 6.02 9.38 21.44
N GLU A 79 6.58 8.17 21.35
CA GLU A 79 6.40 7.29 20.19
C GLU A 79 4.96 6.78 20.12
N LEU A 80 4.37 6.88 18.93
CA LEU A 80 3.05 6.38 18.62
C LEU A 80 3.16 4.93 18.16
N GLU A 81 2.32 4.08 18.75
CA GLU A 81 2.22 2.68 18.38
C GLU A 81 1.51 2.49 17.03
N HIS A 82 0.63 3.42 16.67
CA HIS A 82 -0.20 3.38 15.47
C HIS A 82 -0.21 4.74 14.77
N TYR A 83 -0.56 4.72 13.48
CA TYR A 83 -0.76 5.93 12.69
C TYR A 83 -1.84 6.84 13.33
N PRO A 84 -1.59 8.14 13.51
CA PRO A 84 -2.53 9.04 14.19
C PRO A 84 -3.75 9.35 13.31
N ALA A 85 -4.94 9.12 13.86
CA ALA A 85 -6.20 9.47 13.20
C ALA A 85 -6.51 10.98 13.26
N ASP A 86 -6.00 11.69 14.27
CA ASP A 86 -6.18 13.13 14.43
C ASP A 86 -5.24 13.91 13.51
N LEU A 87 -5.81 14.85 12.73
CA LEU A 87 -5.05 15.60 11.73
C LEU A 87 -4.07 16.60 12.34
N ASP A 88 -4.41 17.23 13.46
CA ASP A 88 -3.51 18.17 14.11
C ASP A 88 -2.32 17.44 14.74
N MET A 89 -2.57 16.24 15.27
CA MET A 89 -1.53 15.34 15.75
C MET A 89 -0.64 14.87 14.60
N LEU A 90 -1.22 14.39 13.50
CA LEU A 90 -0.49 13.95 12.31
C LEU A 90 0.37 15.09 11.74
N ALA A 91 -0.18 16.30 11.62
CA ALA A 91 0.52 17.46 11.05
C ALA A 91 1.72 17.92 11.88
N ARG A 92 1.72 17.61 13.18
CA ARG A 92 2.79 17.94 14.12
C ARG A 92 3.68 16.75 14.48
N ALA A 93 3.31 15.55 14.06
CA ALA A 93 4.06 14.35 14.38
C ALA A 93 5.42 14.36 13.69
N GLU A 94 6.47 14.10 14.46
CA GLU A 94 7.80 13.89 13.93
C GLU A 94 7.90 12.45 13.40
N VAL A 95 8.23 12.30 12.12
CA VAL A 95 8.37 10.99 11.50
C VAL A 95 9.80 10.49 11.68
N VAL A 96 9.94 9.28 12.22
CA VAL A 96 11.22 8.58 12.31
C VAL A 96 11.35 7.69 11.09
N TYR A 97 12.40 7.92 10.30
CA TYR A 97 12.68 7.17 9.09
C TYR A 97 13.80 6.16 9.31
N HIS A 98 13.67 5.01 8.65
CA HIS A 98 14.77 4.11 8.36
C HIS A 98 15.17 4.27 6.90
N GLU A 99 16.47 4.35 6.63
CA GLU A 99 16.99 4.46 5.27
C GLU A 99 17.36 3.09 4.71
N LEU A 100 16.77 2.74 3.58
CA LEU A 100 17.09 1.53 2.83
C LEU A 100 17.79 1.90 1.53
N PRO A 101 18.75 1.09 1.06
CA PRO A 101 19.35 1.30 -0.25
C PRO A 101 18.29 1.09 -1.32
N GLY A 102 18.11 2.10 -2.17
CA GLY A 102 17.32 1.95 -3.38
C GLY A 102 18.05 1.08 -4.42
N TRP A 103 17.34 0.70 -5.47
CA TRP A 103 17.86 -0.22 -6.48
C TRP A 103 18.26 0.44 -7.80
N GLN A 104 17.80 1.67 -8.07
CA GLN A 104 18.16 2.47 -9.26
C GLN A 104 18.05 1.68 -10.58
N LYS A 105 17.04 0.82 -10.68
CA LYS A 105 16.83 -0.12 -11.78
C LYS A 105 15.34 -0.29 -12.05
N PRO A 106 14.93 -0.43 -13.31
CA PRO A 106 13.53 -0.65 -13.63
C PRO A 106 13.04 -1.99 -13.05
N THR A 107 11.87 -1.99 -12.41
CA THR A 107 11.11 -3.22 -12.09
C THR A 107 10.15 -3.62 -13.21
N THR A 108 10.02 -2.77 -14.24
CA THR A 108 9.20 -3.06 -15.43
C THR A 108 9.62 -4.38 -16.08
N GLY A 109 8.66 -5.27 -16.31
CA GLY A 109 8.89 -6.56 -16.96
C GLY A 109 9.32 -7.69 -16.02
N ALA A 110 9.50 -7.43 -14.71
CA ALA A 110 9.61 -8.51 -13.73
C ALA A 110 8.27 -9.26 -13.63
N ASN A 111 8.31 -10.57 -13.89
CA ASN A 111 7.14 -11.46 -13.87
C ASN A 111 7.18 -12.47 -12.71
N THR A 112 8.20 -12.38 -11.86
CA THR A 112 8.36 -13.15 -10.63
C THR A 112 9.06 -12.29 -9.59
N VAL A 113 8.85 -12.57 -8.29
CA VAL A 113 9.57 -11.90 -7.19
C VAL A 113 11.08 -12.01 -7.37
N TYR A 114 11.58 -13.13 -7.89
CA TYR A 114 13.01 -13.33 -8.14
C TYR A 114 13.56 -12.48 -9.29
N GLY A 115 12.70 -12.00 -10.20
CA GLY A 115 13.05 -11.08 -11.27
C GLY A 115 13.22 -9.63 -10.80
N LEU A 116 12.81 -9.30 -9.58
CA LEU A 116 13.02 -7.97 -9.00
C LEU A 116 14.48 -7.75 -8.59
N PRO A 117 14.98 -6.49 -8.61
CA PRO A 117 16.25 -6.14 -8.02
C PRO A 117 16.36 -6.64 -6.57
N LYS A 118 17.57 -7.03 -6.13
CA LYS A 118 17.76 -7.65 -4.81
C LYS A 118 17.22 -6.80 -3.66
N GLN A 119 17.34 -5.48 -3.78
CA GLN A 119 16.90 -4.51 -2.78
C GLN A 119 15.38 -4.25 -2.81
N ALA A 120 14.68 -4.70 -3.85
CA ALA A 120 13.23 -4.57 -4.02
C ALA A 120 12.46 -5.85 -3.64
N ARG A 121 13.15 -6.85 -3.06
CA ARG A 121 12.59 -8.14 -2.64
C ARG A 121 12.51 -8.24 -1.12
#